data_AF-A0A7X7PJM0-F1
#
_entry.id   AF-A0A7X7PJM0-F1
#
_cell.length_a   1.000
_cell.length_b   1.000
_cell.length_c   1.000
_cell.angle_alpha   90.00
_cell.angle_beta   90.00
_cell.angle_gamma   90.00
#
_symmetry.space_group_name_H-M   'P 1'
#
loop_
_entity.id
_entity.type
_entity.pdbx_description
1 polymer ?
#
loop_
_entity_poly.entity_id
_entity_poly.type
_entity_poly.pdbx_seq_one_letter_code
_entity_poly.pdbx_strand_id
1 'polypeptide(L)'
;MGTHVFAGWFALLSGVVVIISAVAQIRDGDLAPDEARGQLVLAAGLLIAGLGIGFIAPPTGPRIAILGIVGLAAGLLVQERYQEPR
;
A
#
# COMPACT_ATOMS: atom_id res chain seq x y z
N MET A 1 -16.47 -2.59 17.84
CA MET A 1 -16.72 -3.30 16.56
C MET A 1 -16.63 -2.37 15.34
N GLY A 2 -17.07 -1.10 15.39
CA GLY A 2 -17.00 -0.17 14.24
C GLY A 2 -15.63 0.42 13.86
N THR A 3 -14.68 0.54 14.81
CA THR A 3 -13.38 1.19 14.58
C THR A 3 -12.43 0.40 13.67
N HIS A 4 -12.41 -0.94 13.77
CA HIS A 4 -11.54 -1.79 12.95
C HIS A 4 -12.01 -1.85 11.49
N VAL A 5 -13.33 -1.86 11.26
CA VAL A 5 -13.92 -1.84 9.93
C VAL A 5 -13.62 -0.51 9.23
N PHE A 6 -13.72 0.60 9.97
CA PHE A 6 -13.36 1.93 9.44
C PHE A 6 -11.88 2.02 9.08
N ALA A 7 -10.99 1.54 9.96
CA ALA A 7 -9.55 1.50 9.69
C ALA A 7 -9.23 0.64 8.46
N GLY A 8 -9.91 -0.49 8.29
CA GLY A 8 -9.79 -1.34 7.11
C GLY A 8 -10.20 -0.63 5.83
N TRP A 9 -11.38 0.01 5.82
CA TRP A 9 -11.85 0.80 4.68
C TRP A 9 -10.91 1.95 4.34
N PHE A 10 -10.43 2.68 5.35
CA PHE A 10 -9.49 3.78 5.15
C PHE A 10 -8.23 3.30 4.43
N ALA A 11 -7.60 2.22 4.90
CA ALA A 11 -6.41 1.67 4.27
C ALA A 11 -6.67 1.16 2.84
N LEU A 12 -7.83 0.53 2.59
CA LEU A 12 -8.23 0.12 1.24
C LEU A 12 -8.34 1.32 0.29
N LEU A 13 -9.06 2.37 0.70
CA LEU A 13 -9.23 3.58 -0.10
C LEU A 13 -7.90 4.30 -0.34
N SER A 14 -7.05 4.40 0.68
CA SER A 14 -5.69 4.95 0.51
C SER A 14 -4.88 4.15 -0.51
N GLY A 15 -4.93 2.82 -0.46
CA GLY A 15 -4.24 1.97 -1.44
C GLY A 15 -4.74 2.21 -2.87
N VAL A 16 -6.05 2.34 -3.07
CA VAL A 16 -6.65 2.66 -4.38
C VAL A 16 -6.19 4.04 -4.88
N VAL A 17 -6.19 5.05 -4.01
CA VAL A 17 -5.72 6.41 -4.38
C VAL A 17 -4.26 6.37 -4.84
N VAL A 18 -3.38 5.66 -4.11
CA VAL A 18 -1.97 5.50 -4.51
C VAL A 18 -1.86 4.83 -5.89
N ILE A 19 -2.64 3.79 -6.18
CA ILE A 19 -2.64 3.14 -7.50
C ILE A 19 -3.06 4.12 -8.59
N ILE A 20 -4.14 4.87 -8.39
CA ILE A 20 -4.65 5.81 -9.38
C ILE A 20 -3.60 6.89 -9.66
N SER A 21 -2.98 7.45 -8.62
CA SER A 21 -1.91 8.43 -8.75
C SER A 21 -0.68 7.85 -9.47
N ALA A 22 -0.26 6.63 -9.13
CA ALA A 22 0.85 5.95 -9.80
C ALA A 22 0.55 5.73 -11.29
N VAL A 23 -0.64 5.21 -11.61
CA VAL A 23 -1.07 4.97 -13.00
C VAL A 23 -1.14 6.27 -13.80
N ALA A 24 -1.65 7.36 -13.21
CA ALA A 24 -1.68 8.66 -13.86
C ALA A 24 -0.26 9.14 -14.21
N GLN A 25 0.65 9.11 -13.24
CA GLN A 25 2.04 9.56 -13.45
C GLN A 25 2.82 8.66 -14.43
N ILE A 26 2.58 7.35 -14.42
CA ILE A 26 3.17 6.41 -15.41
C ILE A 26 2.65 6.72 -16.81
N ARG A 27 1.34 6.96 -16.94
CA ARG A 27 0.71 7.28 -18.24
C ARG A 27 1.25 8.58 -18.80
N ASP A 28 1.45 9.57 -17.94
CA ASP A 28 1.90 10.91 -18.33
C ASP A 28 3.44 10.96 -18.52
N GLY A 29 4.15 9.87 -18.20
CA GLY A 29 5.61 9.72 -18.39
C GLY A 29 6.46 10.39 -17.31
N ASP A 30 5.81 10.91 -16.27
CA ASP A 30 6.43 11.66 -15.18
C ASP A 30 7.07 10.77 -14.10
N LEU A 31 6.83 9.46 -14.16
CA LEU A 31 7.34 8.51 -13.18
C LEU A 31 8.33 7.51 -13.78
N ALA A 32 9.51 7.38 -13.16
CA ALA A 32 10.44 6.33 -13.50
C ALA A 32 9.81 4.95 -13.21
N PRO A 33 10.04 3.92 -14.06
CA PRO A 33 9.48 2.58 -13.86
C PRO A 33 9.80 1.96 -12.50
N ASP A 34 10.93 2.33 -11.92
CA ASP A 34 11.39 1.85 -10.62
C ASP A 34 10.68 2.54 -9.45
N GLU A 35 10.35 3.82 -9.59
CA GLU A 35 9.57 4.58 -8.62
C GLU A 35 8.10 4.12 -8.62
N ALA A 36 7.59 3.74 -9.79
CA ALA A 36 6.27 3.14 -9.96
C ALA A 36 6.14 1.82 -9.21
N ARG A 37 7.20 0.99 -9.24
CA ARG A 37 7.22 -0.28 -8.48
C ARG A 37 7.10 -0.03 -6.98
N GLY A 38 7.82 0.96 -6.44
CA GLY A 38 7.71 1.35 -5.03
C GLY A 38 6.28 1.74 -4.66
N GLN A 39 5.65 2.60 -5.45
CA GLN A 39 4.26 3.03 -5.23
C GLN A 39 3.25 1.88 -5.33
N LEU A 40 3.43 0.96 -6.28
CA LEU A 40 2.56 -0.20 -6.42
C LEU A 40 2.69 -1.19 -5.25
N VAL A 41 3.92 -1.41 -4.75
CA VAL A 41 4.16 -2.25 -3.57
C VAL A 41 3.56 -1.61 -2.32
N LEU A 42 3.70 -0.29 -2.16
CA LEU A 42 3.02 0.47 -1.11
C LEU A 42 1.50 0.30 -1.16
N ALA A 43 0.91 0.50 -2.34
CA ALA A 43 -0.51 0.32 -2.50
C ALA A 43 -0.97 -1.11 -2.16
N ALA A 44 -0.24 -2.12 -2.64
CA ALA A 44 -0.54 -3.50 -2.32
C ALA A 44 -0.49 -3.77 -0.81
N GLY A 45 0.51 -3.22 -0.12
CA GLY A 45 0.63 -3.30 1.34
C GLY A 45 -0.57 -2.67 2.07
N LEU A 46 -1.00 -1.48 1.66
CA LEU A 46 -2.18 -0.79 2.20
C LEU A 46 -3.46 -1.62 1.98
N LEU A 47 -3.62 -2.20 0.80
CA LEU A 47 -4.79 -3.02 0.46
C LEU A 47 -4.86 -4.29 1.32
N ILE A 48 -3.74 -5.00 1.43
CA ILE A 48 -3.64 -6.24 2.23
C ILE A 48 -3.84 -5.91 3.71
N ALA A 49 -3.26 -4.82 4.21
CA ALA A 49 -3.44 -4.38 5.58
C ALA A 49 -4.90 -4.04 5.88
N GLY A 50 -5.54 -3.27 5.00
CA GLY A 50 -6.94 -2.89 5.12
C GLY A 50 -7.89 -4.09 5.12
N LEU A 51 -7.64 -5.06 4.24
CA LEU A 51 -8.38 -6.32 4.19
C LEU A 51 -8.27 -7.11 5.51
N GLY A 52 -7.04 -7.26 6.02
CA GLY A 52 -6.76 -8.00 7.24
C GLY A 52 -7.37 -7.37 8.50
N ILE A 53 -7.33 -6.04 8.62
CA ILE A 53 -7.86 -5.32 9.79
C ILE A 53 -9.40 -5.23 9.76
N GLY A 54 -9.98 -4.95 8.59
CA GLY A 54 -11.39 -4.58 8.50
C GLY A 54 -12.35 -5.72 8.22
N PHE A 55 -11.90 -6.77 7.52
CA PHE A 55 -12.82 -7.70 6.85
C PHE A 55 -12.55 -9.18 7.13
N ILE A 56 -11.39 -9.51 7.70
CA ILE A 56 -11.02 -10.89 8.00
C ILE A 56 -11.06 -11.13 9.51
N ALA A 57 -11.80 -12.14 9.91
CA ALA A 57 -11.95 -12.50 11.31
C ALA A 57 -10.62 -12.99 11.94
N PRO A 58 -10.44 -12.82 13.26
CA PRO A 58 -9.33 -13.42 13.99
C PRO A 58 -9.35 -14.95 13.91
N PRO A 59 -8.18 -15.62 13.98
CA PRO A 59 -6.84 -15.05 14.15
C PRO A 59 -6.16 -14.66 12.82
N THR A 60 -6.79 -14.93 11.69
CA THR A 60 -6.20 -14.78 10.35
C THR A 60 -6.08 -13.30 9.96
N GLY A 61 -7.07 -12.47 10.33
CA GLY A 61 -7.08 -11.03 10.02
C GLY A 61 -5.81 -10.30 10.45
N PRO A 62 -5.40 -10.37 11.73
CA PRO A 62 -4.15 -9.77 12.20
C PRO A 62 -2.90 -10.25 11.46
N ARG A 63 -2.83 -11.53 11.06
CA ARG A 63 -1.67 -12.07 10.32
C ARG A 63 -1.59 -11.47 8.92
N ILE A 64 -2.73 -11.34 8.24
CA ILE A 64 -2.83 -10.68 6.94
C ILE A 64 -2.51 -9.20 7.07
N ALA A 65 -2.98 -8.55 8.13
CA ALA A 65 -2.66 -7.15 8.42
C ALA A 65 -1.14 -6.92 8.53
N ILE A 66 -0.44 -7.81 9.25
CA ILE A 66 1.02 -7.79 9.38
C ILE A 66 1.70 -7.96 8.03
N LEU A 67 1.25 -8.90 7.19
CA LEU A 67 1.80 -9.06 5.84
C LEU A 67 1.66 -7.78 5.01
N GLY A 68 0.51 -7.09 5.11
CA GLY A 68 0.30 -5.79 4.48
C GLY A 68 1.27 -4.72 4.98
N ILE A 69 1.50 -4.65 6.30
CA ILE A 69 2.45 -3.72 6.92
C ILE A 69 3.90 -4.02 6.47
N VAL A 70 4.28 -5.29 6.36
CA VAL A 70 5.59 -5.68 5.82
C VAL A 70 5.73 -5.25 4.36
N GLY A 71 4.67 -5.42 3.56
CA GLY A 71 4.61 -4.91 2.19
C GLY A 71 4.79 -3.39 2.12
N LEU A 72 4.21 -2.64 3.06
CA LEU A 72 4.40 -1.19 3.16
C LEU A 72 5.86 -0.83 3.44
N ALA A 73 6.47 -1.47 4.43
CA ALA A 73 7.87 -1.24 4.76
C ALA A 73 8.78 -1.55 3.57
N ALA A 74 8.52 -2.64 2.84
CA ALA A 74 9.26 -2.96 1.62
C ALA A 74 9.09 -1.89 0.54
N GLY A 75 7.86 -1.40 0.31
CA GLY A 75 7.60 -0.34 -0.67
C GLY A 75 8.30 0.97 -0.34
N LEU A 76 8.36 1.34 0.95
CA LEU A 76 9.10 2.52 1.42
C LEU A 76 10.61 2.38 1.17
N LEU A 77 11.19 1.23 1.53
CA LEU A 77 12.62 0.96 1.30
C LEU A 77 12.99 0.99 -0.19
N VAL A 78 12.08 0.53 -1.05
CA VAL A 78 12.23 0.62 -2.50
C VAL A 78 12.25 2.10 -2.92
N GLN A 79 11.32 2.93 -2.45
CA GLN A 79 11.31 4.36 -2.77
C GLN A 79 12.55 5.11 -2.27
N GLU A 80 12.98 4.88 -1.02
CA GLU A 80 14.15 5.55 -0.44
C GLU A 80 15.43 5.32 -1.27
N ARG A 81 15.62 4.11 -1.81
CA ARG A 81 16.77 3.80 -2.69
C ARG A 81 16.80 4.60 -3.99
N TYR A 82 15.65 5.10 -4.45
CA TYR A 82 15.57 5.87 -5.69
C TYR A 82 15.58 7.38 -5.47
N GLN A 83 15.42 7.84 -4.23
CA GLN A 83 15.47 9.26 -3.88
C GLN A 83 16.90 9.78 -3.60
N GLU A 84 17.92 8.93 -3.60
CA GLU A 84 19.31 9.40 -3.49
C GLU A 84 19.69 10.26 -4.72
N PRO A 85 19.95 11.57 -4.54
CA PRO A 85 20.34 12.44 -5.63
C PRO A 85 21.73 12.05 -6.13
N ARG A 86 21.84 11.75 -7.43
CA ARG A 86 23.13 11.72 -8.14
C ARG A 86 23.57 13.12 -8.52
#